data_AF-R2RU76-F1
#
_entry.id   AF-R2RU76-F1
#
_cell.length_a   1.000
_cell.length_b   1.000
_cell.length_c   1.000
_cell.angle_alpha   90.00
_cell.angle_beta   90.00
_cell.angle_gamma   90.00
#
_symmetry.space_group_name_H-M   'P 1'
#
loop_
_entity.id
_entity.type
_entity.pdbx_description
1 polymer ?
#
loop_
_entity_poly.entity_id
_entity_poly.type
_entity_poly.pdbx_seq_one_letter_code
_entity_poly.pdbx_strand_id
1 'polypeptide(L)' 'MLVITYELNHSEKEKSYASANDFVAAQLKEVPDLPDYYHVTKATVDGNPIDLEDKTISGLFNYLNK' A
#
# COMPACT_ATOMS: atom_id res chain seq x y z
N MET A 1 -11.97 -1.72 -3.06
CA MET A 1 -11.33 -1.97 -1.75
C MET A 1 -9.88 -2.36 -1.95
N LEU A 2 -8.95 -1.64 -1.33
CA LEU A 2 -7.52 -1.99 -1.30
C LEU A 2 -7.16 -2.56 0.08
N VAL A 3 -6.43 -3.67 0.13
CA VAL A 3 -5.86 -4.22 1.36
C VAL A 3 -4.36 -4.36 1.18
N ILE A 4 -3.58 -3.83 2.14
CA ILE A 4 -2.13 -3.83 2.13
C ILE A 4 -1.64 -4.54 3.39
N THR A 5 -0.84 -5.58 3.23
CA THR A 5 -0.07 -6.21 4.30
C THR A 5 1.39 -5.75 4.19
N TYR A 6 1.95 -5.24 5.28
CA TYR A 6 3.32 -4.71 5.33
C TYR A 6 4.04 -5.11 6.63
N GLU A 7 5.37 -5.13 6.59
CA GLU A 7 6.20 -5.42 7.75
C GLU A 7 6.41 -4.19 8.62
N LEU A 8 6.26 -4.38 9.93
CA LEU A 8 6.59 -3.39 10.96
C LEU A 8 7.07 -4.10 12.22
N ASN A 9 8.31 -3.80 12.65
CA ASN A 9 8.92 -4.36 13.86
C ASN A 9 8.84 -5.90 13.92
N HIS A 10 9.25 -6.58 12.85
CA HIS A 10 9.22 -8.04 12.70
C HIS A 10 7.81 -8.68 12.82
N SER A 11 6.76 -7.89 12.60
CA SER A 11 5.38 -8.35 12.53
C SER A 11 4.73 -7.86 11.25
N GLU A 12 3.74 -8.59 10.75
CA GLU A 12 2.88 -8.08 9.69
C GLU A 12 1.76 -7.20 10.25
N LYS A 13 1.45 -6.15 9.52
CA LYS A 13 0.32 -5.24 9.77
C LYS A 13 -0.51 -5.14 8.51
N GLU A 14 -1.80 -4.93 8.70
CA GLU A 14 -2.74 -4.72 7.61
C GLU A 14 -3.27 -3.29 7.66
N LYS A 15 -3.42 -2.67 6.49
CA LYS A 15 -4.19 -1.44 6.33
C LYS A 15 -5.09 -1.55 5.11
N SER A 16 -6.33 -1.15 5.29
CA SER A 16 -7.38 -1.25 4.28
C SER A 16 -7.93 0.12 3.94
N TYR A 17 -8.22 0.31 2.66
CA TYR A 17 -8.82 1.52 2.10
C TYR A 17 -10.05 1.13 1.29
N ALA A 18 -11.07 2.00 1.25
CA ALA A 18 -12.30 1.72 0.50
C ALA A 18 -12.02 1.55 -1.00
N SER A 19 -11.03 2.26 -1.54
CA SER A 19 -10.53 2.12 -2.90
C SER A 19 -9.01 2.32 -2.99
N ALA A 20 -8.43 1.96 -4.14
CA ALA A 20 -7.03 2.31 -4.44
C ALA A 20 -6.80 3.83 -4.48
N ASN A 21 -7.78 4.59 -4.96
CA ASN A 21 -7.69 6.05 -5.03
C ASN A 21 -7.62 6.69 -3.64
N ASP A 22 -8.31 6.13 -2.65
CA ASP A 22 -8.23 6.63 -1.27
C ASP A 22 -6.82 6.45 -0.69
N PHE A 23 -6.14 5.35 -1.03
CA PHE A 23 -4.74 5.16 -0.68
C PHE A 23 -3.84 6.17 -1.40
N VAL A 24 -4.00 6.36 -2.72
CA VAL A 24 -3.22 7.34 -3.48
C VAL A 24 -3.38 8.74 -2.88
N ALA A 25 -4.62 9.15 -2.60
CA ALA A 25 -4.91 10.43 -1.95
C ALA A 25 -4.29 10.52 -0.54
N ALA A 26 -4.32 9.43 0.23
CA ALA A 26 -3.69 9.38 1.55
C ALA A 26 -2.17 9.53 1.51
N GLN A 27 -1.51 9.02 0.47
CA GLN A 27 -0.06 9.15 0.29
C GLN A 27 0.38 10.52 -0.22
N LEU A 28 -0.54 11.33 -0.75
CA LEU A 28 -0.28 12.70 -1.19
C LEU A 28 -0.48 13.75 -0.09
N LYS A 29 -0.92 13.34 1.11
CA LYS A 29 -1.03 14.25 2.26
C LYS A 29 0.34 14.73 2.72
N GLU A 30 0.38 15.89 3.39
CA GLU A 30 1.59 16.41 4.04
C GLU A 30 2.21 15.37 5.00
N VAL A 31 1.37 14.62 5.71
CA VAL A 31 1.75 13.45 6.49
C VAL A 31 1.02 12.23 5.91
N PRO A 32 1.73 11.36 5.16
CA PRO A 32 1.16 10.14 4.61
C PRO A 32 0.68 9.17 5.68
N ASP A 33 -0.31 8.37 5.30
CA ASP A 33 -0.90 7.35 6.16
C ASP A 33 0.05 6.17 6.44
N LEU A 34 0.99 5.93 5.52
CA LEU A 34 2.03 4.89 5.60
C LEU A 34 3.37 5.48 5.11
N PRO A 35 4.48 5.28 5.85
CA PRO A 35 5.81 5.59 5.36
C PRO A 35 6.13 4.87 4.06
N ASP A 36 6.82 5.59 3.19
CA ASP A 36 7.14 5.23 1.81
C ASP A 36 8.08 4.01 1.70
N TYR A 37 8.93 3.80 2.71
CA TYR A 37 9.91 2.72 2.81
C TYR A 37 9.38 1.42 3.42
N TYR A 38 8.13 1.37 3.93
CA TYR A 38 7.60 0.14 4.50
C TYR A 38 7.51 -0.96 3.44
N HIS A 39 7.95 -2.17 3.82
CA HIS A 39 7.97 -3.33 2.92
C HIS A 39 6.58 -3.94 2.81
N VAL A 40 6.05 -4.03 1.59
CA VAL A 40 4.74 -4.63 1.29
C VAL A 40 4.93 -6.11 1.03
N THR A 41 4.35 -6.94 1.89
CA THR A 41 4.38 -8.42 1.73
C THR A 41 3.23 -8.91 0.86
N LYS A 42 2.10 -8.18 0.87
CA LYS A 42 0.92 -8.50 0.04
C LYS A 42 0.10 -7.24 -0.22
N ALA A 43 -0.46 -7.12 -1.41
CA ALA A 43 -1.48 -6.13 -1.72
C ALA A 43 -2.60 -6.76 -2.56
N THR A 44 -3.86 -6.38 -2.31
CA THR A 44 -5.00 -6.80 -3.13
C THR A 44 -5.92 -5.64 -3.45
N VAL A 45 -6.46 -5.63 -4.68
CA VAL A 45 -7.54 -4.72 -5.11
C VAL A 45 -8.78 -5.54 -5.42
N ASP A 46 -9.85 -5.29 -4.67
CA ASP A 46 -11.12 -6.01 -4.75
C ASP A 46 -10.93 -7.54 -4.63
N GLY A 47 -10.00 -7.93 -3.75
CA GLY A 47 -9.63 -9.33 -3.50
C GLY A 47 -8.62 -9.92 -4.49
N ASN A 48 -8.32 -9.23 -5.59
CA ASN A 48 -7.36 -9.70 -6.58
C ASN A 48 -5.93 -9.27 -6.18
N PRO A 49 -4.97 -10.20 -6.11
CA PRO A 49 -3.59 -9.87 -5.75
C PRO A 49 -2.93 -8.98 -6.81
N ILE A 50 -2.11 -8.05 -6.34
CA ILE A 50 -1.21 -7.25 -7.18
C ILE A 50 0.19 -7.83 -7.05
N ASP A 51 0.85 -8.03 -8.19
CA ASP A 51 2.27 -8.37 -8.22
C ASP A 51 3.10 -7.09 -8.34
N LEU A 52 3.88 -6.79 -7.29
CA LEU A 52 4.70 -5.59 -7.21
C LEU A 52 6.16 -5.95 -7.48
N GLU A 53 6.74 -5.31 -8.51
CA GLU A 53 8.19 -5.35 -8.74
C GLU A 53 8.95 -4.67 -7.60
N ASP A 54 8.52 -3.45 -7.24
CA ASP A 54 9.00 -2.72 -6.07
C ASP A 54 8.05 -2.98 -4.89
N LYS A 55 8.49 -3.82 -3.96
CA LYS A 55 7.73 -4.25 -2.78
C LYS A 55 7.79 -3.24 -1.63
N THR A 56 7.69 -1.96 -1.94
CA THR A 56 7.59 -0.88 -0.96
C THR A 56 6.24 -0.17 -1.09
N ILE A 57 5.90 0.63 -0.08
CA ILE A 57 4.73 1.52 -0.17
C ILE A 57 4.89 2.52 -1.33
N SER A 58 6.11 3.00 -1.61
CA SER A 58 6.41 3.81 -2.79
C SER A 58 6.14 3.06 -4.10
N GLY A 59 6.58 1.81 -4.19
CA GLY A 59 6.33 0.95 -5.34
C GLY A 59 4.83 0.72 -5.58
N LEU A 60 4.08 0.45 -4.51
CA LEU A 60 2.62 0.32 -4.58
C LEU A 60 1.94 1.63 -4.99
N PHE A 61 2.39 2.77 -4.46
CA PHE A 61 1.88 4.08 -4.88
C PHE A 61 2.11 4.33 -6.37
N ASN A 62 3.34 4.11 -6.86
CA ASN A 62 3.68 4.26 -8.28
C ASN A 62 2.93 3.28 -9.19
N TYR A 63 2.63 2.08 -8.70
CA TYR A 63 1.83 1.10 -9.43
C TYR A 63 0.39 1.57 -9.62
N LEU A 64 -0.23 2.11 -8.55
CA LEU A 64 -1.63 2.51 -8.54
C LEU A 64 -1.87 3.93 -9.09
N ASN A 65 -0.85 4.79 -9.10
CA ASN A 65 -0.91 6.18 -9.57
C ASN A 65 -0.37 6.32 -11.00
N LYS A 66 -0.96 5.57 -11.95
CA LYS A 66 -0.68 5.66 -13.39
C LYS A 66 -1.88 6.18 -14.17
#